data_AF-A0A8T6V5H1-F1
#
_entry.id   AF-A0A8T6V5H1-F1
#
_cell.length_a   1.000
_cell.length_b   1.000
_cell.length_c   1.000
_cell.angle_alpha   90.00
_cell.angle_beta   90.00
_cell.angle_gamma   90.00
#
_symmetry.space_group_name_H-M   'P 1'
#
loop_
_entity.id
_entity.type
_entity.pdbx_description
1 polymer ?
#
loop_
_entity_poly.entity_id
_entity_poly.type
_entity_poly.pdbx_seq_one_letter_code
_entity_poly.pdbx_strand_id
1 'polypeptide(L)'
;MIKLYIPKDESELAVIKSILESAEIPYYVRNEYFGSLYIGVAIGSINSKPIFVPEDFYEDAKEILSELVSEEEFEPLVENEEPTAVESLIGYVYDFLFKKKS
;
A
#
# COMPACT_ATOMS: atom_id res chain seq x y z
N MET A 1 -5.86 1.56 13.49
CA MET A 1 -5.82 1.13 12.07
C MET A 1 -4.52 0.36 11.89
N ILE A 2 -4.61 -0.92 11.56
CA ILE A 2 -3.48 -1.83 11.39
C ILE A 2 -3.41 -2.26 9.91
N LYS A 3 -2.20 -2.47 9.37
CA LYS A 3 -2.05 -2.94 7.99
C LYS A 3 -2.57 -4.37 7.90
N LEU A 4 -3.50 -4.60 6.97
CA LEU A 4 -4.01 -5.92 6.62
C LEU A 4 -3.14 -6.58 5.55
N TYR A 5 -3.00 -5.95 4.38
CA TYR A 5 -2.38 -6.57 3.21
C TYR A 5 -1.85 -5.53 2.21
N ILE A 6 -0.93 -5.93 1.32
CA ILE A 6 -0.44 -5.10 0.21
C ILE A 6 -0.76 -5.82 -1.11
N PRO A 7 -1.74 -5.35 -1.89
CA PRO A 7 -2.05 -5.93 -3.20
C PRO A 7 -0.89 -5.79 -4.18
N LYS A 8 -0.73 -6.80 -5.03
CA LYS A 8 0.25 -6.90 -6.11
C LYS A 8 -0.15 -6.05 -7.31
N ASP A 9 -1.45 -5.91 -7.56
CA ASP A 9 -2.00 -5.10 -8.65
C ASP A 9 -3.40 -4.51 -8.34
N GLU A 10 -3.90 -3.67 -9.26
CA GLU A 10 -5.21 -3.01 -9.15
C GLU A 10 -6.39 -3.98 -9.20
N SER A 11 -6.24 -5.12 -9.90
CA SER A 11 -7.30 -6.13 -10.01
C SER A 11 -7.47 -6.85 -8.69
N GLU A 12 -6.37 -7.23 -8.05
CA GLU A 12 -6.37 -7.82 -6.72
C GLU A 12 -6.92 -6.84 -5.68
N LEU A 13 -6.51 -5.57 -5.72
CA LEU A 13 -7.08 -4.53 -4.87
C LEU A 13 -8.60 -4.42 -5.04
N ALA A 14 -9.11 -4.41 -6.27
CA ALA A 14 -10.55 -4.31 -6.54
C ALA A 14 -11.34 -5.50 -5.97
N VAL A 15 -10.80 -6.72 -6.08
CA VAL A 15 -11.40 -7.92 -5.49
C VAL A 15 -11.43 -7.83 -3.97
N ILE A 16 -10.31 -7.47 -3.33
CA ILE A 16 -10.22 -7.36 -1.88
C ILE A 16 -11.17 -6.29 -1.34
N LYS A 17 -11.25 -5.11 -1.99
CA LYS A 17 -12.22 -4.07 -1.63
C LYS A 17 -13.65 -4.60 -1.66
N SER A 18 -14.02 -5.31 -2.72
CA SER A 18 -15.37 -5.88 -2.88
C SER A 18 -15.72 -6.86 -1.77
N ILE A 19 -14.75 -7.66 -1.32
CA ILE A 19 -14.91 -8.63 -0.22
C ILE A 19 -15.10 -7.90 1.11
N LEU A 20 -14.24 -6.93 1.43
CA LEU A 20 -14.33 -6.16 2.68
C LEU A 20 -15.64 -5.35 2.74
N GLU A 21 -16.07 -4.77 1.63
CA GLU A 21 -17.36 -4.08 1.51
C GLU A 21 -18.54 -5.03 1.74
N SER A 22 -18.49 -6.23 1.16
CA SER A 22 -19.55 -7.24 1.32
C SER A 22 -19.64 -7.77 2.75
N ALA A 23 -18.52 -7.78 3.48
CA ALA A 23 -18.43 -8.16 4.89
C ALA A 23 -18.69 -7.00 5.86
N GLU A 24 -19.02 -5.80 5.35
CA GLU A 24 -19.20 -4.57 6.14
C GLU A 24 -17.97 -4.20 6.99
N ILE A 25 -16.76 -4.59 6.55
CA ILE A 25 -15.51 -4.31 7.24
C ILE A 25 -15.00 -2.93 6.83
N PRO A 26 -14.83 -1.98 7.77
CA PRO A 26 -14.25 -0.68 7.46
C PRO A 26 -12.79 -0.84 7.02
N TYR A 27 -12.39 -0.19 5.92
CA TYR A 27 -11.02 -0.24 5.44
C TYR A 27 -10.54 1.11 4.90
N TYR A 28 -9.22 1.26 4.83
CA TYR A 28 -8.55 2.41 4.25
C TYR A 28 -7.40 1.96 3.34
N VAL A 29 -7.34 2.51 2.12
CA VAL A 29 -6.27 2.24 1.16
C VAL A 29 -5.35 3.45 1.08
N ARG A 30 -4.09 3.28 1.48
CA ARG A 30 -3.09 4.34 1.34
C ARG A 30 -2.65 4.45 -0.12
N ASN A 31 -2.38 5.68 -0.60
CA ASN A 31 -1.93 5.97 -1.96
C ASN A 31 -2.87 5.53 -3.09
N GLU A 32 -4.17 5.33 -2.81
CA GLU A 32 -5.14 4.85 -3.81
C GLU A 32 -5.19 5.73 -5.08
N TYR A 33 -5.01 7.05 -4.92
CA TYR A 33 -5.06 8.04 -6.00
C TYR A 33 -3.70 8.58 -6.43
N PHE A 34 -2.57 8.00 -5.98
CA PHE A 34 -1.26 8.55 -6.33
C PHE A 34 -0.97 8.48 -7.84
N GLY A 35 -1.40 7.39 -8.50
CA GLY A 35 -1.24 7.22 -9.94
C GLY A 35 -2.01 8.24 -10.80
N SER A 36 -3.03 8.92 -10.27
CA SER A 36 -3.77 9.97 -10.99
C SER A 36 -3.19 11.37 -10.80
N LEU A 37 -2.31 11.57 -9.81
CA LEU A 37 -1.69 12.87 -9.51
C LEU A 37 -0.38 13.10 -10.27
N TYR A 38 0.33 12.05 -10.69
CA TYR A 38 1.62 12.16 -11.37
C TYR A 38 1.69 11.32 -12.65
N ILE A 39 1.62 11.99 -13.80
CA ILE A 39 1.89 11.43 -15.14
C ILE A 39 3.41 11.37 -15.35
N GLY A 40 4.12 10.54 -14.58
CA GLY A 40 5.58 10.45 -14.72
C GLY A 40 6.26 9.59 -13.66
N VAL A 41 7.16 8.71 -14.14
CA VAL A 41 8.04 7.77 -13.41
C VAL A 41 7.32 6.97 -12.33
N ALA A 42 6.94 5.74 -12.66
CA ALA A 42 6.50 4.74 -11.69
C ALA A 42 7.67 4.41 -10.73
N ILE A 43 7.68 5.02 -9.55
CA ILE A 43 8.62 4.66 -8.48
C ILE A 43 7.99 3.49 -7.72
N GLY A 44 8.61 2.31 -7.82
CA GLY A 44 8.03 1.02 -7.41
C GLY A 44 7.46 0.98 -5.98
N SER A 45 8.11 1.62 -5.01
CA SER A 45 7.63 1.66 -3.61
C SER A 45 6.45 2.61 -3.38
N ILE A 46 6.31 3.65 -4.20
CA ILE A 46 5.25 4.66 -4.05
C ILE A 46 3.90 4.15 -4.57
N ASN A 47 3.92 3.22 -5.53
CA ASN A 47 2.71 2.59 -6.06
C ASN A 47 2.12 1.50 -5.15
N SER A 48 2.78 1.15 -4.04
CA SER A 48 2.19 0.22 -3.09
C SER A 48 0.92 0.84 -2.49
N LYS A 49 -0.18 0.08 -2.54
CA LYS A 49 -1.50 0.48 -2.02
C LYS A 49 -1.89 -0.35 -0.80
N PRO A 50 -1.16 -0.22 0.32
CA PRO A 50 -1.44 -1.02 1.51
C PRO A 50 -2.84 -0.72 2.03
N ILE A 51 -3.54 -1.80 2.38
CA ILE A 51 -4.90 -1.80 2.93
C ILE A 51 -4.78 -1.87 4.45
N PHE A 52 -5.54 -1.02 5.13
CA PHE A 52 -5.62 -0.95 6.58
C PHE A 52 -7.05 -1.21 7.05
N VAL A 53 -7.19 -1.81 8.22
CA VAL A 53 -8.48 -2.03 8.90
C VAL A 53 -8.39 -1.58 10.36
N PRO A 54 -9.52 -1.30 11.03
CA PRO A 54 -9.53 -1.15 12.48
C PRO A 54 -9.01 -2.43 13.17
N GLU A 55 -8.36 -2.28 14.32
CA GLU A 55 -7.76 -3.40 15.04
C GLU A 55 -8.81 -4.44 15.45
N ASP A 56 -10.00 -3.98 15.84
CA ASP A 56 -11.14 -4.83 16.22
C ASP A 56 -11.63 -5.74 15.07
N PHE A 57 -11.34 -5.39 13.82
CA PHE A 57 -11.76 -6.13 12.62
C PHE A 57 -10.59 -6.87 11.96
N TYR A 58 -9.38 -6.80 12.51
CA TYR A 58 -8.19 -7.34 11.86
C TYR A 58 -8.24 -8.85 11.70
N GLU A 59 -8.60 -9.58 12.75
CA GLU A 59 -8.66 -11.05 12.70
C GLU A 59 -9.77 -11.51 11.75
N ASP A 60 -10.96 -10.90 11.82
CA ASP A 60 -12.08 -11.21 10.91
C ASP A 60 -11.69 -10.94 9.44
N ALA A 61 -11.08 -9.79 9.16
CA ALA A 61 -10.64 -9.43 7.82
C ALA A 61 -9.54 -10.37 7.30
N LYS A 62 -8.62 -10.77 8.18
CA LYS A 62 -7.54 -11.70 7.85
C LYS A 62 -8.09 -13.10 7.56
N GLU A 63 -9.01 -13.59 8.37
CA GLU A 63 -9.67 -14.89 8.16
C GLU A 63 -10.36 -14.93 6.80
N ILE A 64 -11.16 -13.92 6.47
CA ILE A 64 -11.84 -13.83 5.17
C ILE A 64 -10.85 -13.80 4.00
N LEU A 65 -9.74 -13.07 4.13
CA LEU A 65 -8.75 -12.97 3.05
C LEU A 65 -7.81 -14.17 2.96
N SER A 66 -7.70 -14.99 4.00
CA SER A 66 -6.84 -16.19 4.00
C SER A 66 -7.25 -17.24 2.98
N GLU A 67 -8.51 -17.21 2.51
CA GLU A 67 -9.00 -18.07 1.41
C GLU A 67 -8.48 -17.63 0.03
N LEU A 68 -8.08 -16.37 -0.11
CA LEU A 68 -7.66 -15.76 -1.38
C LEU A 68 -6.13 -15.58 -1.47
N VAL A 69 -5.48 -15.38 -0.33
CA VAL A 69 -4.07 -14.99 -0.23
C VAL A 69 -3.37 -15.86 0.82
N SER A 70 -2.12 -16.27 0.57
CA SER A 70 -1.36 -17.07 1.54
C SER A 70 -1.04 -16.27 2.81
N GLU A 71 -1.06 -16.95 3.95
CA GLU A 71 -0.80 -16.36 5.28
C GLU A 71 0.55 -15.64 5.38
N GLU A 72 1.52 -16.04 4.56
CA GLU A 72 2.88 -15.47 4.47
C GLU A 72 2.89 -14.01 3.99
N GLU A 73 1.81 -13.53 3.39
CA GLU A 73 1.74 -12.17 2.84
C GLU A 73 1.12 -11.14 3.82
N PHE A 74 0.68 -11.60 5.00
CA PHE A 74 0.14 -10.78 6.09
C PHE A 74 1.23 -10.42 7.12
N GLU A 75 2.38 -9.92 6.68
CA GLU A 75 3.39 -9.43 7.62
C GLU A 75 2.94 -8.10 8.25
N PRO A 76 2.86 -7.96 9.58
CA PRO A 76 2.59 -6.65 10.20
C PRO A 76 3.71 -5.67 9.82
N LEU A 77 3.36 -4.42 9.49
CA LEU A 77 4.38 -3.40 9.31
C LEU A 77 5.06 -3.19 10.66
N VAL A 78 6.32 -3.60 10.78
CA VAL A 78 7.24 -2.96 11.71
C VAL A 78 7.39 -1.53 11.20
N GLU A 79 6.97 -0.54 12.00
CA GLU A 79 7.22 0.88 11.73
C GLU A 79 8.73 1.14 11.72
N ASN A 80 9.41 0.73 10.65
CA ASN A 80 10.59 1.45 10.22
C ASN A 80 10.00 2.65 9.47
N GLU A 81 10.32 3.86 9.92
CA GLU A 81 9.97 5.10 9.24
C GLU A 81 10.55 5.05 7.81
N GLU A 82 9.81 4.47 6.87
CA GLU A 82 10.16 4.57 5.46
C GLU A 82 9.96 6.03 5.07
N PRO A 83 10.95 6.64 4.40
CA PRO A 83 10.91 8.05 4.05
C PRO A 83 9.62 8.33 3.28
N THR A 84 8.92 9.37 3.71
CA THR A 84 7.67 9.78 3.08
C THR A 84 7.86 9.99 1.58
N ALA A 85 6.77 9.87 0.81
CA ALA A 85 6.82 10.01 -0.66
C ALA A 85 7.50 11.32 -1.10
N VAL A 86 7.36 12.38 -0.30
CA VAL A 86 8.00 13.68 -0.52
C VAL A 86 9.51 13.58 -0.31
N GLU A 87 9.98 12.93 0.75
CA GLU A 87 11.41 12.76 1.05
C GLU A 87 12.11 11.89 -0.01
N SER A 88 11.46 10.81 -0.45
CA SER A 88 11.97 9.96 -1.53
C SER A 88 12.08 10.72 -2.86
N LEU A 89 11.07 11.52 -3.20
CA LEU A 89 11.08 12.33 -4.41
C LEU A 89 12.14 13.43 -4.36
N ILE A 90 12.29 14.10 -3.22
CA ILE A 90 13.36 15.07 -2.99
C ILE A 90 14.72 14.41 -3.23
N GLY A 91 14.96 13.22 -2.66
CA GLY A 91 16.20 12.48 -2.88
C GLY A 91 16.48 12.17 -4.36
N TYR A 92 15.47 11.72 -5.10
CA TYR A 92 15.59 11.45 -6.54
C TYR A 92 15.89 12.72 -7.35
N VAL A 93 15.18 13.82 -7.06
CA VAL A 93 15.39 15.11 -7.73
C VAL A 93 16.79 15.65 -7.42
N TYR A 94 17.26 15.50 -6.18
CA TYR A 94 18.64 15.87 -5.82
C TYR A 94 19.67 15.04 -6.58
N ASP A 95 19.52 13.71 -6.64
CA ASP A 95 20.46 12.86 -7.37
C ASP A 95 20.44 13.19 -8.87
N PHE A 96 19.25 13.43 -9.46
CA PHE A 96 19.11 13.80 -10.86
C PHE A 96 19.74 15.16 -11.19
N LEU A 97 19.51 16.18 -10.36
CA LEU A 97 19.99 17.54 -10.61
C LEU A 97 21.47 17.72 -10.28
N PHE A 98 21.99 17.00 -9.27
CA PHE A 98 23.32 17.26 -8.72
C PHE A 98 24.35 16.15 -8.99
N LYS A 99 23.95 14.93 -9.41
CA LYS A 99 24.91 13.85 -9.75
C LYS A 99 25.46 13.96 -11.18
N LYS A 100 24.95 14.86 -12.03
CA LYS A 100 25.49 15.10 -13.37
C LYS A 100 26.68 16.08 -13.34
N LYS A 101 27.74 15.71 -12.60
CA LYS A 101 29.07 16.34 -12.70
C LYS A 101 30.15 15.38 -12.18
N SER A 102 30.41 14.31 -12.93
CA SER A 102 31.72 13.68 -13.03
C SER A 102 31.88 12.97 -14.35
#